data_AF-A0A349PDV5-F1
#
_entry.id   AF-A0A349PDV5-F1
#
_cell.length_a   1.000
_cell.length_b   1.000
_cell.length_c   1.000
_cell.angle_alpha   90.00
_cell.angle_beta   90.00
_cell.angle_gamma   90.00
#
_symmetry.space_group_name_H-M   'P 1'
#
loop_
_entity.id
_entity.type
_entity.pdbx_description
1 polymer ?
#
loop_
_entity_poly.entity_id
_entity_poly.type
_entity_poly.pdbx_seq_one_letter_code
_entity_poly.pdbx_strand_id
1 'polypeptide(L)'
;MMKRRKGFTLMELMVVVLILGILASLAVPQYYKAIETSKATDAMAIGHMLCNANRMFLVDNPAVVLSGTMSNACNTGACNTASTSVCRLVQCNYAAAQDWDSGAYTYSMGGGLASYTRRRTTPPIGTTRIPFNGWGYNFSLSGGCTTVGGAPACMGF
;
A
#
# COMPACT_ATOMS: atom_id res chain seq x y z
N MET A 1 -52.63 20.94 31.56
CA MET A 1 -51.53 21.83 31.10
C MET A 1 -50.84 21.19 29.91
N MET A 2 -51.15 21.63 28.68
CA MET A 2 -50.58 21.04 27.45
C MET A 2 -49.26 21.74 27.12
N LYS A 3 -48.13 21.02 27.28
CA LYS A 3 -46.80 21.50 26.87
C LYS A 3 -46.78 21.66 25.35
N ARG A 4 -46.63 22.89 24.84
CA ARG A 4 -46.35 23.15 23.42
C ARG A 4 -44.99 22.53 23.07
N ARG A 5 -44.98 21.54 22.18
CA ARG A 5 -43.74 20.99 21.60
C ARG A 5 -43.21 22.01 20.59
N LYS A 6 -42.06 22.64 20.88
CA LYS A 6 -41.31 23.44 19.89
C LYS A 6 -40.75 22.46 18.86
N GLY A 7 -41.28 22.50 17.64
CA GLY A 7 -40.72 21.79 16.50
C GLY A 7 -39.57 22.57 15.85
N PHE A 8 -38.63 21.85 15.25
CA PHE A 8 -37.54 22.43 14.44
C PHE A 8 -38.12 23.14 13.22
N THR A 9 -37.60 24.32 12.86
CA THR A 9 -38.08 25.02 11.67
C THR A 9 -37.45 24.43 10.40
N LEU A 10 -38.21 24.42 9.31
CA LEU A 10 -37.71 23.96 8.01
C LEU A 10 -36.52 24.80 7.53
N MET A 11 -36.55 26.10 7.82
CA MET A 11 -35.45 27.03 7.51
C MET A 11 -34.17 26.72 8.29
N GLU A 12 -34.26 26.35 9.58
CA GLU A 12 -33.09 25.92 10.35
C GLU A 12 -32.42 24.69 9.72
N LEU A 13 -33.22 23.72 9.27
CA LEU A 13 -32.69 22.52 8.65
C LEU A 13 -32.04 22.83 7.29
N MET A 14 -32.63 23.72 6.49
CA MET A 14 -32.07 24.13 5.20
C MET A 14 -30.71 24.83 5.31
N VAL A 15 -30.55 25.75 6.26
CA VAL A 15 -29.26 26.43 6.49
C VAL A 15 -28.19 25.45 6.96
N VAL A 16 -28.54 24.49 7.82
CA VAL A 16 -27.61 23.46 8.30
C VAL A 16 -27.10 22.59 7.15
N VAL A 17 -27.99 22.12 6.26
CA VAL A 17 -27.59 21.29 5.12
C VAL A 17 -26.73 22.09 4.12
N LEU A 18 -27.02 23.37 3.92
CA LEU A 18 -26.21 24.25 3.08
C LEU A 18 -24.77 24.38 3.61
N ILE A 19 -24.61 24.64 4.91
CA ILE A 19 -23.28 24.76 5.53
C ILE A 19 -22.55 23.41 5.48
N LEU A 20 -23.23 22.28 5.77
CA LEU A 20 -22.65 20.94 5.65
C LEU A 20 -22.21 20.61 4.23
N GLY A 21 -22.95 21.05 3.21
CA GLY A 21 -22.59 20.88 1.80
C GLY A 21 -21.27 21.56 1.45
N ILE A 22 -21.08 22.81 1.90
CA ILE A 22 -19.83 23.56 1.67
C ILE A 22 -18.66 22.86 2.35
N LEU A 23 -18.80 22.50 3.64
CA LEU A 23 -17.74 21.82 4.39
C LEU A 23 -17.38 20.46 3.78
N ALA A 24 -18.37 19.68 3.35
CA ALA A 24 -18.15 18.38 2.72
C ALA A 24 -17.33 18.50 1.44
N SER A 25 -17.61 19.50 0.59
CA SER A 25 -16.87 19.71 -0.67
C SER A 25 -15.36 19.92 -0.48
N LEU A 26 -14.95 20.56 0.63
CA LEU A 26 -13.55 20.83 0.95
C LEU A 26 -12.89 19.66 1.70
N ALA A 27 -13.62 19.02 2.61
CA ALA A 27 -13.09 17.98 3.49
C ALA A 27 -12.87 16.64 2.76
N VAL A 28 -13.78 16.27 1.86
CA VAL A 28 -13.75 14.97 1.16
C VAL A 28 -12.44 14.71 0.38
N PRO A 29 -11.92 15.62 -0.48
CA PRO A 29 -10.67 15.35 -1.20
C PRO A 29 -9.45 15.23 -0.27
N GLN A 30 -9.41 16.01 0.83
CA GLN A 30 -8.34 15.94 1.81
C GLN A 30 -8.36 14.61 2.58
N TYR A 31 -9.55 14.15 2.96
CA TYR A 31 -9.74 12.88 3.65
C TYR A 31 -9.26 11.68 2.82
N TYR A 32 -9.61 11.63 1.52
CA TYR A 32 -9.12 10.57 0.63
C TYR A 32 -7.60 10.58 0.49
N LYS A 33 -6.98 11.76 0.37
CA LYS A 33 -5.51 11.85 0.33
C LYS A 33 -4.89 11.30 1.61
N ALA A 34 -5.43 11.65 2.79
CA ALA A 34 -4.91 11.17 4.07
C ALA A 34 -4.94 9.64 4.20
N ILE A 35 -6.04 9.00 3.78
CA ILE A 35 -6.15 7.54 3.76
C ILE A 35 -5.10 6.93 2.83
N GLU A 36 -4.93 7.49 1.63
CA GLU A 36 -4.00 6.96 0.65
C GLU A 36 -2.54 7.17 1.06
N THR A 37 -2.23 8.28 1.74
CA THR A 37 -0.91 8.47 2.33
C THR A 37 -0.62 7.45 3.43
N SER A 38 -1.60 7.10 4.26
CA SER A 38 -1.45 6.05 5.28
C SER A 38 -1.17 4.69 4.65
N LYS A 39 -1.93 4.32 3.61
CA LYS A 39 -1.68 3.06 2.87
C LYS A 39 -0.30 3.04 2.22
N ALA A 40 0.15 4.18 1.70
CA ALA A 40 1.47 4.31 1.09
C ALA A 40 2.59 4.14 2.12
N THR A 41 2.47 4.74 3.31
CA THR A 41 3.45 4.58 4.40
C THR A 41 3.50 3.15 4.91
N ASP A 42 2.35 2.47 5.02
CA ASP A 42 2.29 1.06 5.41
C ASP A 42 2.99 0.17 4.37
N ALA A 43 2.70 0.40 3.08
CA ALA A 43 3.36 -0.30 1.98
C ALA A 43 4.85 -0.02 1.92
N MET A 44 5.29 1.18 2.30
CA MET A 44 6.70 1.51 2.39
C MET A 44 7.40 0.67 3.47
N ALA A 45 6.80 0.56 4.66
CA ALA A 45 7.35 -0.24 5.76
C ALA A 45 7.47 -1.72 5.39
N ILE A 46 6.44 -2.29 4.76
CA ILE A 46 6.46 -3.69 4.29
C ILE A 46 7.51 -3.87 3.17
N GLY A 47 7.63 -2.91 2.26
CA GLY A 47 8.65 -2.92 1.21
C GLY A 47 10.08 -2.94 1.77
N HIS A 48 10.36 -2.16 2.82
CA HIS A 48 11.64 -2.21 3.53
C HIS A 48 11.88 -3.55 4.23
N MET A 49 10.87 -4.10 4.88
CA MET A 49 10.96 -5.43 5.52
C MET A 49 11.36 -6.49 4.49
N LEU A 50 10.72 -6.50 3.32
CA LEU A 50 11.03 -7.43 2.24
C LEU A 50 12.45 -7.21 1.67
N CYS A 51 12.87 -5.95 1.52
CA CYS A 51 14.22 -5.64 1.07
C CYS A 51 15.28 -6.17 2.05
N ASN A 52 15.05 -5.99 3.36
CA ASN A 52 15.92 -6.51 4.41
C ASN A 52 15.93 -8.04 4.44
N ALA A 53 14.78 -8.69 4.29
CA ALA A 53 14.67 -10.14 4.17
C ALA A 53 15.46 -10.67 2.96
N ASN A 54 15.36 -10.00 1.82
CA ASN A 54 16.14 -10.34 0.62
C ASN A 54 17.64 -10.12 0.82
N ARG A 55 18.03 -9.08 1.55
CA ARG A 55 19.43 -8.86 1.91
C ARG A 55 19.98 -9.98 2.79
N MET A 56 19.21 -10.45 3.78
CA MET A 56 19.56 -11.61 4.59
C MET A 56 19.67 -12.88 3.73
N PHE A 57 18.69 -13.10 2.85
CA PHE A 57 18.69 -14.23 1.92
C PHE A 57 19.94 -14.26 1.03
N LEU A 58 20.40 -13.10 0.55
CA LEU A 58 21.59 -12.98 -0.29
C LEU A 58 22.90 -13.20 0.48
N VAL A 59 22.93 -12.98 1.79
CA VAL A 59 24.09 -13.35 2.62
C VAL A 59 24.23 -14.88 2.64
N ASP A 60 23.12 -15.60 2.73
CA ASP A 60 23.11 -17.06 2.77
C ASP A 60 23.22 -17.69 1.36
N ASN A 61 22.74 -16.98 0.32
CA ASN A 61 22.67 -17.46 -1.07
C ASN A 61 23.25 -16.42 -2.05
N PRO A 62 24.58 -16.20 -2.06
CA PRO A 62 25.22 -15.05 -2.71
C PRO A 62 25.08 -14.96 -4.24
N ALA A 63 24.70 -16.05 -4.91
CA ALA A 63 24.54 -16.12 -6.36
C ALA A 63 23.07 -16.20 -6.82
N VAL A 64 22.11 -16.28 -5.89
CA VAL A 64 20.70 -16.47 -6.23
C VAL A 64 19.99 -15.13 -6.27
N VAL A 65 19.42 -14.78 -7.43
CA VAL A 65 18.61 -13.59 -7.57
C VAL A 65 17.13 -13.97 -7.59
N LEU A 66 16.37 -13.42 -6.64
CA LEU A 66 14.93 -13.61 -6.57
C LEU A 66 14.21 -12.61 -7.47
N SER A 67 13.13 -13.07 -8.09
CA SER A 67 12.27 -12.25 -8.94
C SER A 67 10.81 -12.67 -8.85
N GLY A 68 9.91 -11.76 -9.19
CA GLY A 68 8.47 -11.99 -9.21
C GLY A 68 7.71 -11.13 -8.21
N THR A 69 6.44 -11.45 -8.00
CA THR A 69 5.51 -10.70 -7.16
C THR A 69 5.07 -11.54 -5.97
N MET A 70 5.07 -10.94 -4.78
CA MET A 70 4.52 -11.56 -3.57
C MET A 70 3.01 -11.73 -3.73
N SER A 71 2.55 -12.93 -3.43
CA SER A 71 1.13 -13.32 -3.48
C SER A 71 0.86 -14.34 -2.38
N ASN A 72 -0.40 -14.63 -2.09
CA ASN A 72 -0.77 -15.63 -1.08
C ASN A 72 -0.30 -17.04 -1.41
N ALA A 73 0.03 -17.33 -2.67
CA ALA A 73 0.68 -18.57 -3.05
C ALA A 73 2.02 -18.77 -2.31
N CYS A 74 2.72 -17.69 -1.96
CA CYS A 74 3.99 -17.76 -1.23
C CYS A 74 3.84 -18.22 0.22
N ASN A 75 2.64 -18.17 0.80
CA ASN A 75 2.37 -18.66 2.17
C ASN A 75 2.25 -20.19 2.22
N THR A 76 2.19 -20.83 1.05
CA THR A 76 2.02 -22.27 0.93
C THR A 76 3.21 -22.87 0.20
N GLY A 77 3.57 -24.11 0.53
CA GLY A 77 4.68 -24.83 -0.08
C GLY A 77 5.94 -24.86 0.77
N ALA A 78 6.87 -25.75 0.38
CA ALA A 78 8.16 -25.90 1.04
C ALA A 78 9.21 -24.98 0.43
N CYS A 79 10.27 -24.69 1.19
CA CYS A 79 11.45 -23.98 0.69
C CYS A 79 12.05 -24.72 -0.52
N ASN A 80 11.90 -24.17 -1.72
CA ASN A 80 12.45 -24.73 -2.95
C ASN A 80 13.71 -23.96 -3.37
N THR A 81 14.87 -24.54 -3.12
CA THR A 81 16.18 -23.91 -3.36
C THR A 81 16.56 -23.77 -4.84
N ALA A 82 15.88 -24.50 -5.74
CA ALA A 82 16.09 -24.42 -7.19
C ALA A 82 15.25 -23.32 -7.86
N SER A 83 14.26 -22.75 -7.16
CA SER A 83 13.44 -21.67 -7.71
C SER A 83 14.12 -20.30 -7.57
N THR A 84 13.88 -19.41 -8.53
CA THR A 84 14.24 -17.98 -8.47
C THR A 84 13.04 -17.09 -8.09
N SER A 85 11.96 -17.69 -7.56
CA SER A 85 10.76 -16.97 -7.13
C SER A 85 10.98 -16.22 -5.81
N VAL A 86 10.44 -15.01 -5.74
CA VAL A 86 10.36 -14.21 -4.49
C VAL A 86 9.65 -14.95 -3.34
N CYS A 87 8.81 -15.95 -3.64
CA CYS A 87 8.15 -16.76 -2.60
C CYS A 87 9.14 -17.47 -1.67
N ARG A 88 10.39 -17.67 -2.08
CA ARG A 88 11.44 -18.22 -1.21
C ARG A 88 11.67 -17.41 0.06
N LEU A 89 11.41 -16.11 0.05
CA LEU A 89 11.54 -15.31 1.27
C LEU A 89 10.56 -15.78 2.34
N VAL A 90 9.33 -16.11 1.97
CA VAL A 90 8.32 -16.62 2.91
C VAL A 90 8.54 -18.12 3.16
N GLN A 91 8.67 -18.92 2.10
CA GLN A 91 8.79 -20.39 2.19
C GLN A 91 10.05 -20.87 2.92
N CYS A 92 11.14 -20.10 2.87
CA CYS A 92 12.39 -20.39 3.57
C CYS A 92 12.55 -19.58 4.88
N ASN A 93 11.46 -18.99 5.41
CA ASN A 93 11.40 -18.29 6.70
C ASN A 93 12.28 -17.02 6.84
N TYR A 94 12.60 -16.32 5.75
CA TYR A 94 13.24 -14.98 5.81
C TYR A 94 12.23 -13.85 6.02
N ALA A 95 10.97 -14.06 5.62
CA ALA A 95 9.85 -13.14 5.82
C ALA A 95 8.66 -13.92 6.39
N ALA A 96 7.89 -13.28 7.29
CA ALA A 96 6.70 -13.88 7.84
C ALA A 96 5.61 -14.05 6.76
N ALA A 97 4.81 -15.11 6.88
CA ALA A 97 3.61 -15.28 6.06
C ALA A 97 2.60 -14.17 6.36
N GLN A 98 2.02 -13.59 5.31
CA GLN A 98 1.06 -12.48 5.39
C GLN A 98 0.04 -12.59 4.26
N ASP A 99 -1.11 -11.93 4.39
CA ASP A 99 -2.07 -11.85 3.29
C ASP A 99 -1.62 -10.79 2.27
N TRP A 100 -0.78 -11.20 1.31
CA TRP A 100 -0.20 -10.37 0.27
C TRP A 100 -1.24 -9.88 -0.76
N ASP A 101 -2.42 -10.50 -0.79
CA ASP A 101 -3.47 -10.20 -1.75
C ASP A 101 -4.61 -9.33 -1.21
N SER A 102 -4.62 -9.02 0.09
CA SER A 102 -5.59 -8.08 0.66
C SER A 102 -5.13 -6.61 0.62
N GLY A 103 -3.83 -6.37 0.47
CA GLY A 103 -3.23 -5.04 0.50
C GLY A 103 -3.54 -4.15 -0.72
N ALA A 104 -3.51 -2.83 -0.51
CA ALA A 104 -3.66 -1.84 -1.58
C ALA A 104 -2.43 -1.71 -2.50
N TYR A 105 -1.33 -2.39 -2.17
CA TYR A 105 -0.07 -2.37 -2.91
C TYR A 105 0.36 -3.79 -3.24
N THR A 106 0.97 -3.97 -4.42
CA THR A 106 1.69 -5.18 -4.82
C THR A 106 3.17 -5.01 -4.51
N TYR A 107 3.78 -6.07 -3.99
CA TYR A 107 5.21 -6.11 -3.65
C TYR A 107 5.93 -7.05 -4.61
N SER A 108 7.00 -6.58 -5.22
CA SER A 108 7.73 -7.36 -6.23
C SER A 108 9.23 -7.19 -6.08
N MET A 109 9.98 -8.16 -6.61
CA MET A 109 11.43 -8.11 -6.73
C MET A 109 11.84 -8.25 -8.19
N GLY A 110 12.74 -7.38 -8.62
CA GLY A 110 13.35 -7.42 -9.95
C GLY A 110 14.70 -8.14 -9.90
N GLY A 111 15.00 -8.92 -10.94
CA GLY A 111 16.20 -9.76 -11.09
C GLY A 111 17.53 -9.01 -11.15
N GLY A 112 17.81 -8.19 -10.14
CA GLY A 112 18.96 -7.29 -10.08
C GLY A 112 18.91 -6.29 -8.92
N LEU A 113 18.61 -6.78 -7.70
CA LEU A 113 18.93 -6.10 -6.42
C LEU A 113 18.06 -4.88 -6.03
N ALA A 114 16.74 -4.96 -6.24
CA ALA A 114 15.78 -4.01 -5.68
C ALA A 114 14.37 -4.62 -5.47
N SER A 115 13.77 -4.36 -4.31
CA SER A 115 12.34 -4.58 -4.07
C SER A 115 11.59 -3.34 -4.54
N TYR A 116 10.37 -3.49 -5.03
CA TYR A 116 9.54 -2.33 -5.36
C TYR A 116 8.09 -2.61 -5.05
N THR A 117 7.36 -1.55 -4.73
CA THR A 117 5.94 -1.58 -4.48
C THR A 117 5.23 -0.70 -5.47
N ARG A 118 4.05 -1.14 -5.88
CA ARG A 118 3.16 -0.39 -6.77
C ARG A 118 1.77 -0.46 -6.21
N ARG A 119 1.03 0.65 -6.26
CA ARG A 119 -0.38 0.65 -5.88
C ARG A 119 -1.10 -0.31 -6.81
N ARG A 120 -1.88 -1.21 -6.23
CA ARG A 120 -2.59 -2.24 -6.97
C ARG A 120 -3.65 -1.55 -7.83
N THR A 121 -3.53 -1.70 -9.14
CA THR A 121 -4.48 -1.13 -10.09
C THR A 121 -5.69 -2.05 -10.15
N THR A 122 -6.65 -1.92 -9.24
CA THR A 122 -8.00 -2.41 -9.54
C THR A 122 -8.79 -1.26 -10.15
N PRO A 123 -9.06 -1.32 -11.45
CA PRO A 123 -10.39 -0.94 -11.89
C PRO A 123 -11.04 -2.09 -12.67
N PRO A 124 -12.26 -2.50 -12.32
CA PRO A 124 -13.21 -2.88 -13.37
C PRO A 124 -13.43 -1.63 -14.25
N ILE A 125 -12.95 -1.71 -15.49
CA ILE A 125 -13.42 -1.01 -16.70
C ILE A 125 -13.54 0.53 -16.60
N GLY A 126 -12.61 1.24 -17.25
CA GLY A 126 -12.99 2.35 -18.14
C GLY A 126 -13.03 3.78 -17.61
N THR A 127 -12.63 4.10 -16.38
CA THR A 127 -12.64 5.52 -15.93
C THR A 127 -11.31 5.98 -15.34
N THR A 128 -10.72 6.96 -16.03
CA THR A 128 -9.93 8.10 -15.52
C THR A 128 -9.00 7.88 -14.33
N ARG A 129 -7.70 8.12 -14.58
CA ARG A 129 -6.59 8.18 -13.60
C ARG A 129 -7.04 8.68 -12.22
N ILE A 130 -7.19 7.75 -11.28
CA ILE A 130 -7.23 8.05 -9.84
C ILE A 130 -5.90 8.76 -9.50
N PRO A 131 -5.89 9.88 -8.74
CA PRO A 131 -4.68 10.70 -8.53
C PRO A 131 -3.49 9.96 -7.91
N PHE A 132 -3.70 8.76 -7.37
CA PHE A 132 -2.67 7.99 -6.65
C PHE A 132 -2.32 6.66 -7.31
N ASN A 133 -2.87 6.31 -8.48
CA ASN A 133 -2.66 4.99 -9.11
C ASN A 133 -1.19 4.73 -9.53
N GLY A 134 -0.40 5.79 -9.70
CA GLY A 134 1.04 5.68 -9.99
C GLY A 134 1.92 5.53 -8.75
N TRP A 135 1.34 5.58 -7.54
CA TRP A 135 2.12 5.61 -6.30
C TRP A 135 2.85 4.31 -6.07
N GLY A 136 4.06 4.41 -5.56
CA GLY A 136 4.89 3.27 -5.21
C GLY A 136 6.24 3.69 -4.70
N TYR A 137 7.05 2.69 -4.40
CA TYR A 137 8.40 2.87 -3.88
C TYR A 137 9.34 1.87 -4.57
N ASN A 138 10.60 2.25 -4.80
CA ASN A 138 11.66 1.32 -5.14
C ASN A 138 12.69 1.34 -4.01
N PHE A 139 13.13 0.15 -3.61
CA PHE A 139 14.07 -0.09 -2.54
C PHE A 139 15.34 -0.71 -3.11
N SER A 140 16.51 -0.16 -2.79
CA SER A 140 17.79 -0.76 -3.15
C SER A 140 18.30 -1.68 -2.03
N LEU A 141 19.13 -2.67 -2.36
CA LEU A 141 19.79 -3.52 -1.35
C LEU A 141 20.79 -2.78 -0.44
N SER A 142 21.19 -1.58 -0.83
CA SER A 142 21.96 -0.67 0.01
C SER A 142 21.12 0.03 1.08
N GLY A 143 19.80 -0.22 1.14
CA GLY A 143 18.87 0.40 2.09
C GLY A 143 18.22 1.68 1.59
N GLY A 144 18.51 2.11 0.36
CA GLY A 144 17.91 3.28 -0.25
C GLY A 144 16.43 3.07 -0.57
N CYS A 145 15.64 4.13 -0.49
CA CYS A 145 14.24 4.18 -0.94
C CYS A 145 14.04 5.36 -1.88
N THR A 146 13.32 5.15 -2.98
CA THR A 146 12.92 6.17 -3.94
C THR A 146 11.41 6.11 -4.17
N THR A 147 10.76 7.26 -4.27
CA THR A 147 9.32 7.34 -4.52
C THR A 147 9.02 7.23 -6.01
N VAL A 148 7.82 6.72 -6.33
CA VAL A 148 7.30 6.60 -7.69
C VAL A 148 5.92 7.26 -7.76
N GLY A 149 5.66 7.96 -8.86
CA GLY A 149 4.35 8.53 -9.18
C GLY A 149 3.82 9.58 -8.21
N GLY A 150 4.70 10.25 -7.45
CA GLY A 150 4.31 11.30 -6.50
C GLY A 150 3.81 10.78 -5.15
N ALA A 151 4.17 9.54 -4.80
CA ALA A 151 3.95 9.00 -3.46
C ALA A 151 4.65 9.86 -2.38
N PRO A 152 4.17 9.83 -1.12
CA PRO A 152 4.85 10.48 0.01
C PRO A 152 6.32 10.12 0.09
N ALA A 153 7.15 11.08 0.50
CA ALA A 153 8.60 10.89 0.63
C ALA A 153 8.93 9.64 1.46
N CYS A 154 10.00 8.95 1.07
CA CYS A 154 10.55 7.88 1.89
C CYS A 154 10.98 8.45 3.24
N MET A 155 10.47 7.87 4.33
CA MET A 155 10.97 8.12 5.67
C MET A 155 12.41 7.58 5.75
N GLY A 156 13.36 8.43 6.17
CA GLY A 156 14.72 7.99 6.44
C GLY A 156 14.75 7.17 7.73
N PHE A 157 15.28 5.96 7.67
CA PHE A 157 15.66 5.17 8.84
C PHE A 157 17.19 5.10 8.90
#